data_AF-A0A928JNT6-F1
#
_entry.id   AF-A0A928JNT6-F1
#
_cell.length_a   1.000
_cell.length_b   1.000
_cell.length_c   1.000
_cell.angle_alpha   90.00
_cell.angle_beta   90.00
_cell.angle_gamma   90.00
#
_symmetry.space_group_name_H-M   'P 1'
#
loop_
_entity.id
_entity.type
_entity.pdbx_description
1 polymer ?
#
loop_
_entity_poly.entity_id
_entity_poly.type
_entity_poly.pdbx_seq_one_letter_code
_entity_poly.pdbx_strand_id
1 'polypeptide(L)'
;MSLKLNEKTLWKNIKSQEYLPVYLLKGSEPYLKLNYANLLAGSVVPAGLEVFNYHKLDGETVTMNELVECVEALPAMCERTCVLVHDLDFEKLSDPDREALVDLLSDAPDTCTLIFWQDTVGFPQKTKKMKELLALIDEAGAVVDLDARTRQDLVKFVVTECGKSDRVISAYTAEYLIDNVGEDMSNLVTEIEKLCNFAEREITQADIDSVCIRSLEATAFQMIDALLDNQFDRVFRSLGILFDMKTEPMMILGALVSTYSDMYRAKVVAHEGGQQRDLKKLFPQAYKSDFKLRNAFRRAGRFSMPALRKSLELLAEADTKLKSTSEDHRTVFEKLMIELALARRQKA
;
A
#
# COMPACT_ATOMS: atom_id res chain seq x y z
N MET A 1 -19.81 -3.40 24.48
CA MET A 1 -20.47 -3.63 23.17
C MET A 1 -19.37 -3.44 22.15
N SER A 2 -18.89 -4.51 21.49
CA SER A 2 -17.68 -4.44 20.66
C SER A 2 -17.85 -3.44 19.52
N LEU A 3 -17.12 -2.33 19.57
CA LEU A 3 -17.18 -1.23 18.61
C LEU A 3 -15.99 -1.37 17.67
N LYS A 4 -16.03 -2.41 16.82
CA LYS A 4 -15.23 -2.41 15.60
C LYS A 4 -15.64 -1.23 14.73
N LEU A 5 -14.94 -0.11 14.88
CA LEU A 5 -15.16 1.08 14.07
C LEU A 5 -14.58 0.82 12.68
N ASN A 6 -15.41 1.01 11.67
CA ASN A 6 -14.95 1.10 10.30
C ASN A 6 -14.46 2.53 10.01
N GLU A 7 -13.70 2.69 8.93
CA GLU A 7 -13.17 3.97 8.46
C GLU A 7 -14.23 5.09 8.40
N LYS A 8 -15.46 4.77 7.97
CA LYS A 8 -16.55 5.75 7.84
C LYS A 8 -17.01 6.27 9.21
N THR A 9 -17.08 5.41 10.21
CA THR A 9 -17.43 5.80 11.57
C THR A 9 -16.31 6.63 12.19
N LEU A 10 -15.03 6.27 11.97
CA LEU A 10 -13.91 7.07 12.44
C LEU A 10 -13.96 8.49 11.85
N TRP A 11 -14.18 8.60 10.54
CA TRP A 11 -14.34 9.90 9.88
C TRP A 11 -15.53 10.70 10.42
N LYS A 12 -16.64 10.04 10.74
CA LYS A 12 -17.81 10.69 11.35
C LYS A 12 -17.46 11.25 12.73
N ASN A 13 -16.80 10.47 13.58
CA ASN A 13 -16.38 10.88 14.92
C ASN A 13 -15.43 12.09 14.87
N ILE A 14 -14.46 12.08 13.95
CA ILE A 14 -13.56 13.22 13.72
C ILE A 14 -14.36 14.47 13.34
N LYS A 15 -15.39 14.34 12.48
CA LYS A 15 -16.25 15.45 12.08
C LYS A 15 -17.20 15.94 13.18
N SER A 16 -17.71 15.05 14.03
CA SER A 16 -18.58 15.41 15.14
C SER A 16 -17.81 15.86 16.39
N GLN A 17 -16.48 15.80 16.36
CA GLN A 17 -15.61 16.05 17.52
C GLN A 17 -15.93 15.13 18.72
N GLU A 18 -16.41 13.92 18.43
CA GLU A 18 -16.73 12.89 19.42
C GLU A 18 -15.56 11.91 19.53
N TYR A 19 -14.60 12.24 20.39
CA TYR A 19 -13.37 11.47 20.58
C TYR A 19 -13.53 10.43 21.69
N LEU A 20 -13.01 9.23 21.42
CA LEU A 20 -12.87 8.17 22.41
C LEU A 20 -11.53 8.31 23.17
N PRO A 21 -11.43 7.76 24.38
CA PRO A 21 -10.19 7.77 25.16
C PRO A 21 -9.04 7.03 24.46
N VAL A 22 -9.33 5.91 23.78
CA VAL A 22 -8.31 5.08 23.15
C VAL A 22 -8.68 4.73 21.70
N TYR A 23 -7.72 4.86 20.79
CA TYR A 23 -7.81 4.37 19.42
C TYR A 23 -6.63 3.47 19.11
N LEU A 24 -6.92 2.36 18.44
CA LEU A 24 -5.93 1.53 17.80
C LEU A 24 -6.16 1.50 16.28
N LEU A 25 -5.23 2.07 15.53
CA LEU A 25 -5.24 2.08 14.06
C LEU A 25 -4.39 0.90 13.57
N LYS A 26 -5.05 -0.16 13.11
CA LYS A 26 -4.38 -1.35 12.55
C LYS A 26 -4.82 -1.59 11.12
N GLY A 27 -4.10 -2.43 10.40
CA GLY A 27 -4.48 -2.87 9.07
C GLY A 27 -3.31 -2.91 8.11
N SER A 28 -3.61 -3.35 6.89
CA SER A 28 -2.63 -3.60 5.84
C SER A 28 -2.21 -2.36 5.03
N GLU A 29 -2.85 -1.20 5.22
CA GLU A 29 -2.59 0.02 4.43
C GLU A 29 -1.83 1.09 5.24
N PRO A 30 -0.51 1.27 5.03
CA PRO A 30 0.31 2.27 5.73
C PRO A 30 -0.21 3.69 5.62
N TYR A 31 -0.58 4.10 4.40
CA TYR A 31 -1.02 5.47 4.13
C TYR A 31 -2.26 5.84 4.95
N LEU A 32 -3.26 4.96 4.99
CA LEU A 32 -4.49 5.23 5.73
C LEU A 32 -4.22 5.34 7.23
N LYS A 33 -3.39 4.46 7.80
CA LYS A 33 -3.05 4.51 9.23
C LYS A 33 -2.40 5.84 9.59
N LEU A 34 -1.39 6.27 8.83
CA LEU A 34 -0.70 7.54 9.06
C LEU A 34 -1.64 8.74 8.87
N ASN A 35 -2.42 8.73 7.78
CA ASN A 35 -3.34 9.82 7.48
C ASN A 35 -4.41 9.99 8.57
N TYR A 36 -5.05 8.90 9.00
CA TYR A 36 -6.06 8.96 10.07
C TYR A 36 -5.45 9.25 11.45
N ALA A 37 -4.25 8.77 11.73
CA ALA A 37 -3.52 9.13 12.95
C ALA A 37 -3.32 10.65 13.04
N ASN A 38 -2.82 11.25 11.96
CA ASN A 38 -2.59 12.69 11.89
C ASN A 38 -3.89 13.50 11.90
N LEU A 39 -4.91 13.07 11.16
CA LEU A 39 -6.22 13.73 11.15
C LEU A 39 -6.89 13.70 12.52
N LEU A 40 -6.83 12.56 13.21
CA LEU A 40 -7.38 12.42 14.55
C LEU A 40 -6.62 13.33 15.52
N ALA A 41 -5.28 13.23 15.57
CA ALA A 41 -4.44 14.05 16.43
C ALA A 41 -4.65 15.56 16.21
N GLY A 42 -4.65 16.01 14.94
CA GLY A 42 -4.88 17.41 14.59
C GLY A 42 -6.31 17.89 14.80
N SER A 43 -7.27 16.98 14.98
CA SER A 43 -8.66 17.34 15.33
C SER A 43 -8.89 17.43 16.84
N VAL A 44 -8.21 16.58 17.62
CA VAL A 44 -8.29 16.57 19.09
C VAL A 44 -7.66 17.83 19.69
N VAL A 45 -6.51 18.25 19.17
CA VAL A 45 -5.76 19.38 19.71
C VAL A 45 -5.98 20.63 18.84
N PRO A 46 -6.52 21.73 19.41
CA PRO A 46 -6.67 22.98 18.68
C PRO A 46 -5.32 23.54 18.19
N ALA A 47 -5.34 24.18 17.03
CA ALA A 47 -4.16 24.80 16.44
C ALA A 47 -3.55 25.86 17.38
N GLY A 48 -2.23 25.77 17.62
CA GLY A 48 -1.47 26.66 18.50
C GLY A 48 -1.33 26.18 19.94
N LEU A 49 -1.97 25.07 20.33
CA LEU A 49 -1.87 24.46 21.67
C LEU A 49 -1.12 23.12 21.68
N GLU A 50 -0.52 22.73 20.57
CA GLU A 50 0.13 21.44 20.36
C GLU A 50 1.30 21.22 21.32
N VAL A 51 2.04 22.29 21.64
CA VAL A 51 3.22 22.24 22.52
C VAL A 51 2.88 21.66 23.90
N PHE A 52 1.66 21.89 24.40
CA PHE A 52 1.24 21.45 25.73
C PHE A 52 0.36 20.20 25.71
N ASN A 53 -0.36 19.98 24.61
CA ASN A 53 -1.45 19.00 24.57
C ASN A 53 -1.24 17.89 23.54
N TYR A 54 -0.15 17.92 22.76
CA TYR A 54 0.15 16.89 21.77
C TYR A 54 1.50 16.23 22.07
N HIS A 55 1.47 14.94 22.39
CA HIS A 55 2.64 14.13 22.72
C HIS A 55 2.83 13.05 21.66
N LYS A 56 3.94 13.09 20.93
CA LYS A 56 4.30 12.03 19.97
C LYS A 56 5.39 11.17 20.56
N LEU A 57 5.10 9.88 20.74
CA LEU A 57 5.98 8.90 21.35
C LEU A 57 6.39 7.83 20.33
N ASP A 58 7.66 7.46 20.36
CA ASP A 58 8.20 6.36 19.57
C ASP A 58 8.19 5.08 20.40
N GLY A 59 7.43 4.09 19.93
CA GLY A 59 7.20 2.81 20.57
C GLY A 59 8.45 1.96 20.78
N GLU A 60 9.54 2.21 20.03
CA GLU A 60 10.82 1.51 20.26
C GLU A 60 11.58 2.05 21.47
N THR A 61 11.40 3.33 21.80
CA THR A 61 12.18 4.02 22.85
C THR A 61 11.37 4.41 24.07
N VAL A 62 10.04 4.50 23.95
CA VAL A 62 9.14 4.95 25.01
C VAL A 62 9.13 3.96 26.17
N THR A 63 9.12 4.49 27.39
CA THR A 63 8.91 3.68 28.61
C THR A 63 7.44 3.71 29.02
N MET A 64 6.95 2.68 29.71
CA MET A 64 5.55 2.70 30.18
C MET A 64 5.28 3.83 31.17
N ASN A 65 6.26 4.22 31.99
CA ASN A 65 6.12 5.37 32.89
C ASN A 65 5.90 6.68 32.10
N GLU A 66 6.68 6.92 31.05
CA GLU A 66 6.52 8.10 30.19
C GLU A 66 5.17 8.10 29.47
N LEU A 67 4.70 6.93 29.03
CA LEU A 67 3.37 6.80 28.42
C LEU A 67 2.26 7.16 29.40
N VAL A 68 2.30 6.62 30.62
CA VAL A 68 1.32 6.91 31.68
C VAL A 68 1.33 8.39 32.04
N GLU A 69 2.51 8.99 32.24
CA GLU A 69 2.67 10.41 32.54
C GLU A 69 2.04 11.30 31.45
N CYS A 70 2.24 10.98 30.17
CA CYS A 70 1.65 11.73 29.06
C CYS A 70 0.13 11.56 28.98
N VAL A 71 -0.40 10.38 29.30
CA VAL A 71 -1.84 10.10 29.23
C VAL A 71 -2.60 10.73 30.39
N GLU A 72 -2.02 10.75 31.59
CA GLU A 72 -2.59 11.37 32.79
C GLU A 72 -2.41 12.89 32.84
N ALA A 73 -1.62 13.46 31.93
CA ALA A 73 -1.42 14.91 31.84
C ALA A 73 -2.74 15.65 31.58
N LEU A 74 -3.07 16.58 32.46
CA LEU A 74 -4.29 17.39 32.33
C LEU A 74 -4.19 18.36 31.14
N PRO A 75 -5.27 18.50 30.34
CA PRO A 75 -5.32 19.45 29.24
C PRO A 75 -5.06 20.88 29.68
N ALA A 76 -4.21 21.58 28.93
CA ALA A 76 -3.90 22.99 29.11
C ALA A 76 -4.71 23.83 28.11
N MET A 77 -5.70 24.57 28.60
CA MET A 77 -6.50 25.53 27.82
C MET A 77 -7.31 24.91 26.66
N CYS A 78 -7.50 23.59 26.67
CA CYS A 78 -8.38 22.85 25.76
C CYS A 78 -9.14 21.75 26.52
N GLU A 79 -10.04 21.06 25.84
CA GLU A 79 -10.85 20.00 26.43
C GLU A 79 -10.09 18.68 26.57
N ARG A 80 -9.14 18.40 25.67
CA ARG A 80 -8.43 17.11 25.61
C ARG A 80 -6.96 17.26 25.22
N THR A 81 -6.12 16.36 25.74
CA THR A 81 -4.77 16.07 25.23
C THR A 81 -4.82 14.93 24.22
N CYS A 82 -3.79 14.83 23.37
CA CYS A 82 -3.60 13.75 22.42
C CYS A 82 -2.22 13.14 22.61
N VAL A 83 -2.18 11.82 22.83
CA VAL A 83 -0.94 11.05 22.88
C VAL A 83 -0.91 10.12 21.67
N LEU A 84 0.03 10.32 20.76
CA LEU A 84 0.21 9.51 19.56
C LEU A 84 1.44 8.61 19.74
N VAL A 85 1.22 7.30 19.78
CA VAL A 85 2.26 6.29 19.92
C VAL A 85 2.46 5.55 18.59
N HIS A 86 3.67 5.63 18.05
CA HIS A 86 4.06 4.96 16.82
C HIS A 86 4.78 3.63 17.12
N ASP A 87 4.36 2.52 16.51
CA ASP A 87 5.11 1.26 16.49
C ASP A 87 5.47 0.64 17.86
N LEU A 88 4.59 0.79 18.87
CA LEU A 88 4.78 0.09 20.15
C LEU A 88 4.60 -1.43 19.99
N ASP A 89 5.65 -2.22 20.25
CA ASP A 89 5.61 -3.67 20.16
C ASP A 89 4.96 -4.32 21.39
N PHE A 90 3.64 -4.49 21.34
CA PHE A 90 2.87 -5.09 22.43
C PHE A 90 3.27 -6.53 22.77
N GLU A 91 3.96 -7.28 21.91
CA GLU A 91 4.40 -8.65 22.23
C GLU A 91 5.71 -8.68 23.01
N LYS A 92 6.59 -7.70 22.78
CA LYS A 92 7.87 -7.59 23.49
C LYS A 92 7.80 -6.87 24.82
N LEU A 93 6.65 -6.28 25.17
CA LEU A 93 6.44 -5.71 26.51
C LEU A 93 6.71 -6.75 27.59
N SER A 94 7.49 -6.35 28.60
CA SER A 94 7.70 -7.15 29.81
C SER A 94 6.36 -7.38 30.53
N ASP A 95 6.26 -8.41 31.37
CA ASP A 95 5.01 -8.66 32.10
C ASP A 95 4.60 -7.46 33.00
N PRO A 96 5.52 -6.76 33.71
CA PRO A 96 5.19 -5.52 34.42
C PRO A 96 4.68 -4.39 33.51
N ASP A 97 5.33 -4.16 32.37
CA ASP A 97 4.92 -3.12 31.42
C ASP A 97 3.53 -3.41 30.83
N ARG A 98 3.22 -4.70 30.64
CA ARG A 98 1.89 -5.13 30.19
C ARG A 98 0.83 -4.91 31.25
N GLU A 99 1.11 -5.20 32.52
CA GLU A 99 0.18 -4.91 33.62
C GLU A 99 -0.10 -3.41 33.70
N ALA A 100 0.93 -2.57 33.64
CA ALA A 100 0.78 -1.11 33.61
C ALA A 100 -0.05 -0.62 32.43
N LEU A 101 0.14 -1.19 31.23
CA LEU A 101 -0.67 -0.86 30.06
C LEU A 101 -2.13 -1.29 30.23
N VAL A 102 -2.39 -2.45 30.84
CA VAL A 102 -3.76 -2.92 31.10
C VAL A 102 -4.47 -2.01 32.10
N ASP A 103 -3.77 -1.59 33.16
CA ASP A 103 -4.30 -0.65 34.15
C ASP A 103 -4.62 0.71 33.50
N LEU A 104 -3.68 1.24 32.70
CA LEU A 104 -3.85 2.49 31.95
C LEU A 104 -5.07 2.45 31.00
N LEU A 105 -5.26 1.34 30.30
CA LEU A 105 -6.39 1.20 29.36
C LEU A 105 -7.73 1.01 30.09
N SER A 106 -7.72 0.41 31.29
CA SER A 106 -8.94 0.17 32.08
C SER A 106 -9.48 1.44 32.73
N ASP A 107 -8.60 2.41 33.02
CA ASP A 107 -8.94 3.71 33.63
C ASP A 107 -8.41 4.87 32.78
N ALA A 108 -8.57 4.77 31.46
CA ALA A 108 -8.10 5.80 30.54
C ALA A 108 -8.90 7.11 30.74
N PRO A 109 -8.24 8.25 30.99
CA PRO A 109 -8.95 9.49 31.31
C PRO A 109 -9.71 10.03 30.09
N ASP A 110 -10.95 10.45 30.30
CA ASP A 110 -11.77 11.12 29.28
C ASP A 110 -11.17 12.44 28.79
N THR A 111 -10.16 12.97 29.48
CA THR A 111 -9.43 14.18 29.08
C THR A 111 -8.27 13.91 28.13
N CYS A 112 -7.98 12.65 27.79
CA CYS A 112 -6.91 12.28 26.87
C CYS A 112 -7.44 11.41 25.73
N THR A 113 -6.90 11.58 24.53
CA THR A 113 -7.08 10.63 23.43
C THR A 113 -5.74 9.98 23.11
N LEU A 114 -5.59 8.72 23.51
CA LEU A 114 -4.45 7.88 23.24
C LEU A 114 -4.64 7.14 21.91
N ILE A 115 -3.72 7.35 20.97
CA ILE A 115 -3.77 6.81 19.62
C ILE A 115 -2.55 5.91 19.43
N PHE A 116 -2.77 4.61 19.30
CA PHE A 116 -1.78 3.67 18.82
C PHE A 116 -1.90 3.52 17.31
N TRP A 117 -0.80 3.69 16.60
CA TRP A 117 -0.72 3.28 15.20
C TRP A 117 0.59 2.52 14.96
N GLN A 118 0.48 1.42 14.22
CA GLN A 118 1.63 0.58 13.90
C GLN A 118 1.81 0.50 12.39
N ASP A 119 3.03 0.67 11.93
CA ASP A 119 3.43 0.49 10.54
C ASP A 119 4.38 -0.67 10.34
N THR A 120 5.48 -0.72 11.09
CA THR A 120 6.53 -1.73 10.92
C THR A 120 6.30 -2.96 11.77
N VAL A 121 5.73 -2.80 12.96
CA VAL A 121 5.40 -3.90 13.85
C VAL A 121 4.05 -4.48 13.43
N GLY A 122 4.06 -5.68 12.83
CA GLY A 122 2.81 -6.33 12.44
C GLY A 122 1.94 -6.66 13.67
N PHE A 123 0.62 -6.78 13.49
CA PHE A 123 -0.31 -7.26 14.52
C PHE A 123 -0.49 -8.79 14.43
N PRO A 124 0.19 -9.61 15.24
CA PRO A 124 -0.07 -11.04 15.31
C PRO A 124 -1.39 -11.29 16.06
N GLN A 125 -2.50 -11.25 15.34
CA GLN A 125 -3.87 -11.44 15.89
C GLN A 125 -4.12 -12.82 16.54
N LYS A 126 -3.13 -13.72 16.55
CA LYS A 126 -3.30 -15.12 16.94
C LYS A 126 -2.88 -15.43 18.37
N THR A 127 -2.10 -14.57 19.03
CA THR A 127 -1.68 -14.82 20.42
C THR A 127 -2.81 -14.48 21.39
N LYS A 128 -2.93 -15.26 22.47
CA LYS A 128 -3.95 -15.05 23.52
C LYS A 128 -3.82 -13.65 24.13
N LYS A 129 -2.58 -13.26 24.44
CA LYS A 129 -2.20 -11.94 24.98
C LYS A 129 -2.69 -10.78 24.09
N MET A 130 -2.55 -10.90 22.76
CA MET A 130 -2.99 -9.86 21.84
C MET A 130 -4.52 -9.77 21.73
N LYS A 131 -5.23 -10.90 21.80
CA LYS A 131 -6.70 -10.90 21.79
C LYS A 131 -7.29 -10.23 23.03
N GLU A 132 -6.67 -10.45 24.19
CA GLU A 132 -7.05 -9.81 25.45
C GLU A 132 -6.83 -8.29 25.37
N LEU A 133 -5.67 -7.86 24.87
CA LEU A 133 -5.38 -6.43 24.67
C LEU A 133 -6.34 -5.78 23.68
N LEU A 134 -6.64 -6.43 22.55
CA LEU A 134 -7.60 -5.92 21.57
C LEU A 134 -9.01 -5.78 22.17
N ALA A 135 -9.42 -6.71 23.02
CA ALA A 135 -10.71 -6.63 23.71
C ALA A 135 -10.75 -5.47 24.70
N LEU A 136 -9.66 -5.24 25.43
CA LEU A 136 -9.53 -4.13 26.37
C LEU A 136 -9.58 -2.77 25.68
N ILE A 137 -8.83 -2.61 24.57
CA ILE A 137 -8.87 -1.37 23.77
C ILE A 137 -10.27 -1.13 23.17
N ASP A 138 -10.96 -2.18 22.73
CA ASP A 138 -12.32 -2.09 22.19
C ASP A 138 -13.38 -1.79 23.28
N GLU A 139 -13.06 -2.04 24.56
CA GLU A 139 -13.89 -1.65 25.70
C GLU A 139 -13.65 -0.20 26.12
N ALA A 140 -12.38 0.23 26.16
CA ALA A 140 -11.97 1.59 26.51
C ALA A 140 -12.19 2.62 25.39
N GLY A 141 -12.29 2.16 24.14
CA GLY A 141 -12.40 3.04 22.99
C GLY A 141 -12.70 2.29 21.70
N ALA A 142 -11.76 2.27 20.76
CA ALA A 142 -12.00 1.69 19.44
C ALA A 142 -10.79 1.06 18.78
N VAL A 143 -11.03 -0.10 18.15
CA VAL A 143 -10.09 -0.71 17.21
C VAL A 143 -10.57 -0.45 15.78
N VAL A 144 -9.75 0.25 15.00
CA VAL A 144 -10.05 0.65 13.61
C VAL A 144 -9.24 -0.19 12.63
N ASP A 145 -9.94 -0.84 11.71
CA ASP A 145 -9.37 -1.61 10.61
C ASP A 145 -9.21 -0.77 9.34
N LEU A 146 -7.95 -0.45 9.01
CA LEU A 146 -7.49 0.32 7.84
C LEU A 146 -6.74 -0.61 6.89
N ASP A 147 -7.50 -1.45 6.20
CA ASP A 147 -6.99 -2.41 5.23
C ASP A 147 -6.80 -1.81 3.83
N ALA A 148 -5.98 -2.48 3.02
CA ALA A 148 -5.75 -2.13 1.63
C ALA A 148 -7.08 -1.99 0.88
N ARG A 149 -7.18 -0.91 0.11
CA ARG A 149 -8.41 -0.60 -0.62
C ARG A 149 -8.58 -1.52 -1.81
N THR A 150 -9.84 -1.87 -2.10
CA THR A 150 -10.15 -2.48 -3.39
C THR A 150 -9.87 -1.48 -4.51
N ARG A 151 -9.62 -1.97 -5.72
CA ARG A 151 -9.41 -1.09 -6.87
C ARG A 151 -10.58 -0.12 -7.11
N GLN A 152 -11.81 -0.54 -6.87
CA GLN A 152 -12.98 0.35 -6.99
C GLN A 152 -12.95 1.46 -5.93
N ASP A 153 -12.46 1.17 -4.73
CA ASP A 153 -12.33 2.16 -3.66
C ASP A 153 -11.12 3.06 -3.86
N LEU A 154 -10.06 2.59 -4.54
CA LEU A 154 -8.96 3.44 -5.02
C LEU A 154 -9.45 4.41 -6.10
N VAL A 155 -10.29 3.98 -7.05
CA VAL A 155 -10.87 4.91 -8.03
C VAL A 155 -11.69 6.00 -7.34
N LYS A 156 -12.54 5.62 -6.37
CA LYS A 156 -13.29 6.60 -5.56
C LYS A 156 -12.37 7.50 -4.74
N PHE A 157 -11.28 6.95 -4.22
CA PHE A 157 -10.25 7.70 -3.50
C PHE A 157 -9.68 8.79 -4.39
N VAL A 158 -9.16 8.43 -5.58
CA VAL A 158 -8.57 9.38 -6.53
C VAL A 158 -9.56 10.50 -6.86
N VAL A 159 -10.82 10.16 -7.16
CA VAL A 159 -11.87 11.15 -7.45
C VAL A 159 -12.10 12.08 -6.26
N THR A 160 -12.16 11.53 -5.04
CA THR A 160 -12.38 12.31 -3.81
C THR A 160 -11.19 13.21 -3.51
N GLU A 161 -9.97 12.70 -3.69
CA GLU A 161 -8.72 13.41 -3.40
C GLU A 161 -8.50 14.56 -4.37
N CYS A 162 -8.74 14.36 -5.67
CA CYS A 162 -8.77 15.46 -6.64
C CYS A 162 -9.81 16.53 -6.25
N GLY A 163 -10.98 16.10 -5.77
CA GLY A 163 -12.05 16.99 -5.34
C GLY A 163 -11.67 17.87 -4.13
N LYS A 164 -10.79 17.41 -3.23
CA LYS A 164 -10.27 18.23 -2.12
C LYS A 164 -9.39 19.39 -2.61
N SER A 165 -8.79 19.24 -3.79
CA SER A 165 -7.95 20.24 -4.45
C SER A 165 -8.70 21.06 -5.50
N ASP A 166 -10.04 21.08 -5.46
CA ASP A 166 -10.91 21.73 -6.45
C ASP A 166 -10.62 21.28 -7.89
N ARG A 167 -10.36 19.98 -8.08
CA ARG A 167 -10.15 19.38 -9.41
C ARG A 167 -11.11 18.24 -9.67
N VAL A 168 -11.47 18.10 -10.93
CA VAL A 168 -12.38 17.06 -11.41
C VAL A 168 -11.59 16.02 -12.20
N ILE A 169 -11.91 14.75 -12.00
CA ILE A 169 -11.40 13.63 -12.79
C ILE A 169 -12.52 12.61 -12.97
N SER A 170 -12.72 12.11 -14.19
CA SER A 170 -13.67 11.03 -14.43
C SER A 170 -13.20 9.71 -13.81
N ALA A 171 -14.13 8.81 -13.44
CA ALA A 171 -13.78 7.48 -12.93
C ALA A 171 -12.92 6.67 -13.91
N TYR A 172 -13.16 6.85 -15.22
CA TYR A 172 -12.37 6.22 -16.28
C TYR A 172 -10.93 6.74 -16.31
N THR A 173 -10.74 8.07 -16.18
CA THR A 173 -9.41 8.68 -16.12
C THR A 173 -8.68 8.32 -14.83
N ALA A 174 -9.40 8.25 -13.69
CA ALA A 174 -8.83 7.81 -12.42
C ALA A 174 -8.37 6.35 -12.47
N GLU A 175 -9.11 5.46 -13.14
CA GLU A 175 -8.66 4.09 -13.37
C GLU A 175 -7.37 4.05 -14.22
N TYR A 176 -7.29 4.90 -15.25
CA TYR A 176 -6.07 5.04 -16.06
C TYR A 176 -4.88 5.56 -15.24
N LEU A 177 -5.10 6.48 -14.29
CA LEU A 177 -4.04 6.94 -13.38
C LEU A 177 -3.46 5.78 -12.57
N ILE A 178 -4.33 4.98 -11.95
CA ILE A 178 -3.93 3.82 -11.15
C ILE A 178 -3.16 2.81 -12.01
N ASP A 179 -3.53 2.64 -13.29
CA ASP A 179 -2.80 1.76 -14.21
C ASP A 179 -1.40 2.24 -14.56
N ASN A 180 -1.13 3.55 -14.52
CA ASN A 180 0.18 4.10 -14.83
C ASN A 180 1.07 4.25 -13.58
N VAL A 181 0.46 4.61 -12.46
CA VAL A 181 1.16 4.95 -11.20
C VAL A 181 1.27 3.76 -10.25
N GLY A 182 0.32 2.84 -10.28
CA GLY A 182 0.21 1.71 -9.34
C GLY A 182 -0.89 1.90 -8.29
N GLU A 183 -1.03 0.91 -7.41
CA GLU A 183 -2.06 0.87 -6.35
C GLU A 183 -1.56 1.41 -5.00
N ASP A 184 -0.27 1.75 -4.89
CA ASP A 184 0.30 2.33 -3.68
C ASP A 184 -0.31 3.70 -3.40
N MET A 185 -1.03 3.84 -2.27
CA MET A 185 -1.78 5.05 -1.96
C MET A 185 -0.88 6.27 -1.74
N SER A 186 0.30 6.09 -1.13
CA SER A 186 1.26 7.17 -0.91
C SER A 186 1.77 7.75 -2.23
N ASN A 187 2.12 6.88 -3.18
CA ASN A 187 2.50 7.28 -4.52
C ASN A 187 1.33 7.94 -5.27
N LEU A 188 0.13 7.34 -5.19
CA LEU A 188 -1.06 7.91 -5.81
C LEU A 188 -1.35 9.33 -5.33
N VAL A 189 -1.27 9.61 -4.03
CA VAL A 189 -1.47 10.96 -3.49
C VAL A 189 -0.47 11.94 -4.08
N THR A 190 0.81 11.55 -4.10
CA THR A 190 1.88 12.38 -4.67
C THR A 190 1.64 12.70 -6.15
N GLU A 191 1.19 11.72 -6.94
CA GLU A 191 0.85 11.94 -8.35
C GLU A 191 -0.45 12.73 -8.55
N ILE A 192 -1.45 12.56 -7.69
CA ILE A 192 -2.69 13.34 -7.69
C ILE A 192 -2.38 14.81 -7.41
N GLU A 193 -1.56 15.12 -6.40
CA GLU A 193 -1.14 16.48 -6.08
C GLU A 193 -0.45 17.15 -7.27
N LYS A 194 0.47 16.44 -7.93
CA LYS A 194 1.13 16.92 -9.15
C LYS A 194 0.12 17.21 -10.27
N LEU A 195 -0.82 16.30 -10.52
CA LEU A 195 -1.86 16.49 -11.53
C LEU A 195 -2.78 17.66 -11.22
N CYS A 196 -3.18 17.81 -9.95
CA CYS A 196 -4.07 18.89 -9.55
C CYS A 196 -3.41 20.27 -9.69
N ASN A 197 -2.10 20.35 -9.42
CA ASN A 197 -1.32 21.55 -9.60
C ASN A 197 -1.05 21.85 -11.09
N PHE A 198 -0.91 20.82 -11.93
CA PHE A 198 -0.65 20.98 -13.35
C PHE A 198 -1.91 21.34 -14.16
N ALA A 199 -3.01 20.64 -13.91
CA ALA A 199 -4.24 20.83 -14.67
C ALA A 199 -5.05 22.01 -14.12
N GLU A 200 -5.37 22.99 -14.97
CA GLU A 200 -6.33 24.07 -14.64
C GLU A 200 -7.79 23.69 -14.96
N ARG A 201 -7.98 22.52 -15.60
CA ARG A 201 -9.26 21.98 -16.04
C ARG A 201 -9.46 20.56 -15.50
N GLU A 202 -10.55 19.90 -15.90
CA GLU A 202 -10.74 18.46 -15.64
C GLU A 202 -9.50 17.68 -16.11
N ILE A 203 -9.00 16.79 -15.24
CA ILE A 203 -7.83 15.96 -15.48
C ILE A 203 -8.16 14.90 -16.53
N THR A 204 -7.33 14.83 -17.56
CA THR A 204 -7.43 13.89 -18.68
C THR A 204 -6.26 12.91 -18.73
N GLN A 205 -6.39 11.85 -19.53
CA GLN A 205 -5.28 10.90 -19.75
C GLN A 205 -4.02 11.57 -20.32
N ALA A 206 -4.18 12.62 -21.14
CA ALA A 206 -3.04 13.37 -21.67
C ALA A 206 -2.27 14.11 -20.57
N ASP A 207 -2.96 14.59 -19.54
CA ASP A 207 -2.33 15.24 -18.38
C ASP A 207 -1.54 14.20 -17.56
N ILE A 208 -2.13 13.01 -17.37
CA ILE A 208 -1.46 11.86 -16.72
C ILE A 208 -0.20 11.47 -17.48
N ASP A 209 -0.28 11.32 -18.80
CA ASP A 209 0.88 10.94 -19.62
C ASP A 209 1.98 12.01 -19.62
N SER A 210 1.66 13.27 -19.32
CA SER A 210 2.60 14.39 -19.31
C SER A 210 3.28 14.58 -17.95
N VAL A 211 2.58 14.28 -16.85
CA VAL A 211 3.00 14.65 -15.49
C VAL A 211 3.44 13.42 -14.68
N CYS A 212 2.74 12.30 -14.82
CA CYS A 212 2.94 11.17 -13.95
C CYS A 212 4.12 10.32 -14.38
N ILE A 213 4.95 9.97 -13.41
CA ILE A 213 6.01 9.00 -13.62
C ILE A 213 5.38 7.61 -13.58
N ARG A 214 5.52 6.87 -14.68
CA ARG A 214 5.01 5.50 -14.75
C ARG A 214 5.83 4.61 -13.82
N SER A 215 5.16 3.78 -13.01
CA SER A 215 5.89 2.82 -12.19
C SER A 215 6.56 1.77 -13.09
N LEU A 216 7.69 1.25 -12.65
CA LEU A 216 8.44 0.21 -13.36
C LEU A 216 7.60 -1.04 -13.59
N GLU A 217 6.81 -1.42 -12.59
CA GLU A 217 5.92 -2.57 -12.63
C GLU A 217 4.75 -2.35 -13.59
N ALA A 218 4.12 -1.17 -13.56
CA ALA A 218 3.10 -0.80 -14.54
C ALA A 218 3.65 -0.79 -15.96
N THR A 219 4.86 -0.27 -16.15
CA THR A 219 5.53 -0.23 -17.45
C THR A 219 5.86 -1.65 -17.95
N ALA A 220 6.34 -2.53 -17.08
CA ALA A 220 6.56 -3.94 -17.41
C ALA A 220 5.26 -4.66 -17.79
N PHE A 221 4.17 -4.41 -17.05
CA PHE A 221 2.84 -4.93 -17.38
C PHE A 221 2.35 -4.47 -18.75
N GLN A 222 2.47 -3.18 -19.05
CA GLN A 222 2.08 -2.62 -20.36
C GLN A 222 2.93 -3.20 -21.48
N MET A 223 4.24 -3.36 -21.28
CA MET A 223 5.12 -4.01 -22.26
C MET A 223 4.72 -5.45 -22.53
N ILE A 224 4.35 -6.21 -21.50
CA ILE A 224 3.87 -7.60 -21.66
C ILE A 224 2.51 -7.65 -22.35
N ASP A 225 1.58 -6.77 -21.98
CA ASP A 225 0.26 -6.70 -22.63
C ASP A 225 0.39 -6.27 -24.11
N ALA A 226 1.24 -5.30 -24.42
CA ALA A 226 1.55 -4.90 -25.79
C ALA A 226 2.24 -6.03 -26.58
N LEU A 227 3.16 -6.77 -25.97
CA LEU A 227 3.79 -7.96 -26.57
C LEU A 227 2.75 -9.06 -26.84
N LEU A 228 1.79 -9.26 -25.93
CA LEU A 228 0.65 -10.15 -26.11
C LEU A 228 -0.30 -9.72 -27.24
N ASP A 229 -0.34 -8.44 -27.56
CA ASP A 229 -1.16 -7.90 -28.65
C ASP A 229 -0.37 -7.68 -29.95
N ASN A 230 0.90 -8.13 -30.01
CA ASN A 230 1.86 -7.90 -31.11
C ASN A 230 2.08 -6.41 -31.44
N GLN A 231 1.91 -5.51 -30.46
CA GLN A 231 2.11 -4.07 -30.60
C GLN A 231 3.58 -3.71 -30.29
N PHE A 232 4.50 -4.18 -31.13
CA PHE A 232 5.95 -4.01 -30.91
C PHE A 232 6.39 -2.55 -30.81
N ASP A 233 5.77 -1.63 -31.55
CA ASP A 233 6.06 -0.19 -31.45
C ASP A 233 5.81 0.34 -30.04
N ARG A 234 4.77 -0.14 -29.36
CA ARG A 234 4.51 0.23 -27.95
C ARG A 234 5.53 -0.39 -27.01
N VAL A 235 5.92 -1.65 -27.25
CA VAL A 235 6.95 -2.33 -26.45
C VAL A 235 8.27 -1.55 -26.49
N PHE A 236 8.78 -1.25 -27.69
CA PHE A 236 10.07 -0.57 -27.84
C PHE A 236 10.01 0.89 -27.41
N ARG A 237 8.86 1.57 -27.55
CA ARG A 237 8.67 2.91 -27.01
C ARG A 237 8.76 2.92 -25.48
N SER A 238 8.05 2.02 -24.81
CA SER A 238 8.12 1.91 -23.35
C SER A 238 9.52 1.55 -22.87
N LEU A 239 10.21 0.64 -23.57
CA LEU A 239 11.60 0.31 -23.27
C LEU A 239 12.52 1.53 -23.45
N GLY A 240 12.34 2.30 -24.52
CA GLY A 240 13.08 3.54 -24.78
C GLY A 240 12.91 4.56 -23.65
N ILE A 241 11.67 4.80 -23.21
CA ILE A 241 11.37 5.71 -22.09
C ILE A 241 12.13 5.29 -20.82
N LEU A 242 12.17 3.99 -20.49
CA LEU A 242 12.88 3.50 -19.30
C LEU A 242 14.38 3.78 -19.37
N PHE A 243 14.99 3.61 -20.55
CA PHE A 243 16.41 3.93 -20.77
C PHE A 243 16.69 5.44 -20.77
N ASP A 244 15.80 6.23 -21.38
CA ASP A 244 15.93 7.70 -21.40
C ASP A 244 15.84 8.29 -19.99
N MET A 245 15.03 7.68 -19.12
CA MET A 245 14.96 7.96 -17.69
C MET A 245 16.17 7.45 -16.87
N LYS A 246 17.16 6.83 -17.53
CA LYS A 246 18.34 6.21 -16.91
C LYS A 246 17.98 5.17 -15.84
N THR A 247 16.88 4.46 -16.04
CA THR A 247 16.47 3.39 -15.14
C THR A 247 17.54 2.30 -15.11
N GLU A 248 17.86 1.79 -13.92
CA GLU A 248 18.84 0.72 -13.80
C GLU A 248 18.36 -0.53 -14.56
N PRO A 249 19.15 -1.09 -15.51
CA PRO A 249 18.76 -2.25 -16.31
C PRO A 249 18.27 -3.45 -15.49
N MET A 250 18.90 -3.70 -14.34
CA MET A 250 18.50 -4.79 -13.45
C MET A 250 17.11 -4.58 -12.84
N MET A 251 16.69 -3.34 -12.61
CA MET A 251 15.32 -3.04 -12.15
C MET A 251 14.28 -3.37 -13.23
N ILE A 252 14.56 -3.04 -14.50
CA ILE A 252 13.69 -3.37 -15.63
C ILE A 252 13.55 -4.90 -15.75
N LEU A 253 14.68 -5.62 -15.68
CA LEU A 253 14.66 -7.08 -15.73
C LEU A 253 13.91 -7.66 -14.52
N GLY A 254 14.12 -7.14 -13.32
CA GLY A 254 13.44 -7.56 -12.11
C GLY A 254 11.91 -7.43 -12.22
N ALA A 255 11.41 -6.34 -12.80
CA ALA A 255 9.98 -6.13 -13.04
C ALA A 255 9.39 -7.16 -14.03
N LEU A 256 10.13 -7.47 -15.10
CA LEU A 256 9.75 -8.52 -16.05
C LEU A 256 9.75 -9.91 -15.38
N VAL A 257 10.83 -10.27 -14.69
CA VAL A 257 10.98 -11.55 -13.97
C VAL A 257 9.85 -11.75 -12.96
N SER A 258 9.56 -10.72 -12.16
CA SER A 258 8.46 -10.72 -11.20
C SER A 258 7.12 -11.03 -11.88
N THR A 259 6.83 -10.32 -12.97
CA THR A 259 5.57 -10.50 -13.71
C THR A 259 5.46 -11.90 -14.33
N TYR A 260 6.50 -12.39 -14.99
CA TYR A 260 6.50 -13.72 -15.60
C TYR A 260 6.43 -14.84 -14.55
N SER A 261 7.07 -14.65 -13.41
CA SER A 261 6.99 -15.59 -12.28
C SER A 261 5.58 -15.67 -11.73
N ASP A 262 4.88 -14.54 -11.60
CA ASP A 262 3.50 -14.51 -11.13
C ASP A 262 2.54 -15.19 -12.13
N MET A 263 2.74 -14.95 -13.43
CA MET A 263 2.00 -15.66 -14.48
C MET A 263 2.24 -17.17 -14.43
N TYR A 264 3.49 -17.61 -14.23
CA TYR A 264 3.82 -19.03 -14.11
C TYR A 264 3.15 -19.68 -12.90
N ARG A 265 3.26 -19.06 -11.72
CA ARG A 265 2.61 -19.56 -10.49
C ARG A 265 1.09 -19.65 -10.66
N ALA A 266 0.46 -18.64 -11.25
CA ALA A 266 -0.97 -18.65 -11.57
C ALA A 266 -1.34 -19.75 -12.55
N LYS A 267 -0.52 -19.99 -13.59
CA LYS A 267 -0.74 -21.08 -14.54
C LYS A 267 -0.68 -22.45 -13.88
N VAL A 268 0.28 -22.67 -12.98
CA VAL A 268 0.44 -23.94 -12.26
C VAL A 268 -0.78 -24.20 -11.38
N VAL A 269 -1.20 -23.22 -10.58
CA VAL A 269 -2.39 -23.36 -9.73
C VAL A 269 -3.65 -23.62 -10.57
N ALA A 270 -3.82 -22.90 -11.68
CA ALA A 270 -4.95 -23.13 -12.58
C ALA A 270 -4.94 -24.52 -13.23
N HIS A 271 -3.75 -25.05 -13.57
CA HIS A 271 -3.57 -26.38 -14.15
C HIS A 271 -3.95 -27.49 -13.15
N GLU A 272 -3.77 -27.26 -11.85
CA GLU A 272 -4.19 -28.18 -10.78
C GLU A 272 -5.67 -28.00 -10.37
N GLY A 273 -6.43 -27.16 -11.08
CA GLY A 273 -7.84 -26.88 -10.78
C GLY A 273 -8.05 -25.87 -9.63
N GLY A 274 -6.97 -25.24 -9.15
CA GLY A 274 -7.02 -24.20 -8.13
C GLY A 274 -7.46 -22.84 -8.67
N GLN A 275 -7.82 -21.95 -7.75
CA GLN A 275 -8.28 -20.60 -8.04
C GLN A 275 -7.35 -19.54 -7.41
N GLN A 276 -7.67 -18.27 -7.65
CA GLN A 276 -6.94 -17.11 -7.10
C GLN A 276 -6.67 -17.24 -5.59
N ARG A 277 -7.70 -17.63 -4.82
CA ARG A 277 -7.60 -17.83 -3.36
C ARG A 277 -6.52 -18.83 -2.94
N ASP A 278 -6.26 -19.85 -3.76
CA ASP A 278 -5.31 -20.91 -3.44
C ASP A 278 -3.88 -20.41 -3.67
N LEU A 279 -3.65 -19.64 -4.74
CA LEU A 279 -2.38 -18.98 -4.98
C LEU A 279 -2.04 -17.95 -3.88
N LYS A 280 -3.05 -17.19 -3.41
CA LYS A 280 -2.89 -16.24 -2.29
C LYS A 280 -2.48 -16.94 -0.98
N LYS A 281 -3.02 -18.13 -0.71
CA LYS A 281 -2.64 -18.93 0.46
C LYS A 281 -1.20 -19.46 0.38
N LEU A 282 -0.75 -19.85 -0.82
CA LEU A 282 0.61 -20.37 -1.03
C LEU A 282 1.68 -19.27 -0.92
N PHE A 283 1.37 -18.05 -1.39
CA PHE A 283 2.31 -16.93 -1.36
C PHE A 283 1.67 -15.66 -0.75
N PRO A 284 1.33 -15.68 0.55
CA PRO A 284 0.60 -14.59 1.18
C PRO A 284 1.38 -13.26 1.17
N GLN A 285 2.71 -13.33 1.20
CA GLN A 285 3.58 -12.16 1.16
C GLN A 285 3.69 -11.57 -0.25
N ALA A 286 3.58 -12.38 -1.31
CA ALA A 286 3.72 -11.94 -2.69
C ALA A 286 2.41 -11.39 -3.28
N TYR A 287 1.27 -11.87 -2.79
CA TYR A 287 -0.07 -11.52 -3.29
C TYR A 287 -0.95 -10.91 -2.19
N LYS A 288 -0.52 -9.78 -1.65
CA LYS A 288 -1.34 -8.97 -0.73
C LYS A 288 -2.52 -8.33 -1.48
N SER A 289 -2.28 -7.84 -2.70
CA SER A 289 -3.30 -7.26 -3.61
C SER A 289 -4.01 -8.33 -4.44
N ASP A 290 -5.35 -8.30 -4.42
CA ASP A 290 -6.21 -9.15 -5.25
C ASP A 290 -6.13 -8.78 -6.76
N PHE A 291 -5.66 -7.58 -7.10
CA PHE A 291 -5.46 -7.17 -8.50
C PHE A 291 -4.24 -7.84 -9.13
N LYS A 292 -3.11 -7.86 -8.42
CA LYS A 292 -1.90 -8.59 -8.86
C LYS A 292 -2.23 -10.06 -9.12
N LEU A 293 -3.03 -10.65 -8.23
CA LEU A 293 -3.54 -12.01 -8.33
C LEU A 293 -4.44 -12.20 -9.57
N ARG A 294 -5.46 -11.36 -9.74
CA ARG A 294 -6.37 -11.42 -10.90
C ARG A 294 -5.64 -11.23 -12.23
N ASN A 295 -4.70 -10.29 -12.30
CA ASN A 295 -3.91 -10.03 -13.50
C ASN A 295 -2.97 -11.18 -13.84
N ALA A 296 -2.34 -11.80 -12.84
CA ALA A 296 -1.53 -12.99 -13.02
C ALA A 296 -2.34 -14.10 -13.71
N PHE A 297 -3.54 -14.42 -13.20
CA PHE A 297 -4.44 -15.41 -13.82
C PHE A 297 -4.92 -14.99 -15.22
N ARG A 298 -5.35 -13.72 -15.40
CA ARG A 298 -5.82 -13.18 -16.68
C ARG A 298 -4.75 -13.31 -17.77
N ARG A 299 -3.52 -12.88 -17.47
CA ARG A 299 -2.41 -12.93 -18.43
C ARG A 299 -1.91 -14.35 -18.63
N ALA A 300 -1.79 -15.15 -17.57
CA ALA A 300 -1.43 -16.57 -17.66
C ALA A 300 -2.41 -17.35 -18.55
N GLY A 301 -3.69 -16.98 -18.58
CA GLY A 301 -4.68 -17.53 -19.52
C GLY A 301 -4.28 -17.40 -20.99
N ARG A 302 -3.51 -16.36 -21.36
CA ARG A 302 -3.05 -16.08 -22.73
C ARG A 302 -1.74 -16.79 -23.12
N PHE A 303 -1.11 -17.51 -22.19
CA PHE A 303 0.12 -18.28 -22.44
C PHE A 303 -0.09 -19.78 -22.28
N SER A 304 0.68 -20.59 -23.00
CA SER A 304 0.84 -22.02 -22.72
C SER A 304 1.84 -22.23 -21.58
N MET A 305 1.79 -23.38 -20.90
CA MET A 305 2.78 -23.71 -19.86
C MET A 305 4.20 -23.78 -20.41
N PRO A 306 4.46 -24.43 -21.58
CA PRO A 306 5.78 -24.42 -22.19
C PRO A 306 6.28 -23.01 -22.53
N ALA A 307 5.41 -22.13 -23.04
CA ALA A 307 5.78 -20.76 -23.37
C ALA A 307 6.21 -19.96 -22.12
N LEU A 308 5.53 -20.12 -20.98
CA LEU A 308 5.94 -19.46 -19.73
C LEU A 308 7.27 -19.99 -19.21
N ARG A 309 7.50 -21.30 -19.27
CA ARG A 309 8.81 -21.89 -18.90
C ARG A 309 9.93 -21.34 -19.78
N LYS A 310 9.74 -21.34 -21.10
CA LYS A 310 10.73 -20.80 -22.02
C LYS A 310 10.98 -19.30 -21.79
N SER A 311 9.93 -18.54 -21.48
CA SER A 311 10.06 -17.12 -21.15
C SER A 311 10.92 -16.88 -19.90
N LEU A 312 10.74 -17.70 -18.85
CA LEU A 312 11.56 -17.63 -17.63
C LEU A 312 13.03 -18.01 -17.90
N GLU A 313 13.29 -18.99 -18.77
CA GLU A 313 14.65 -19.32 -19.22
C GLU A 313 15.31 -18.15 -19.94
N LEU A 314 14.60 -17.52 -20.90
CA LEU A 314 15.11 -16.35 -21.64
C LEU A 314 15.42 -15.17 -20.70
N LEU A 315 14.60 -14.97 -19.66
CA LEU A 315 14.85 -13.95 -18.64
C LEU A 315 16.10 -14.26 -17.80
N ALA A 316 16.35 -15.53 -17.48
CA ALA A 316 17.56 -15.96 -16.77
C ALA A 316 18.83 -15.83 -17.65
N GLU A 317 18.71 -16.13 -18.95
CA GLU A 317 19.78 -15.89 -19.92
C GLU A 317 20.10 -14.38 -20.03
N ALA A 318 19.08 -13.53 -20.05
CA ALA A 318 19.25 -12.07 -20.05
C ALA A 318 19.90 -11.55 -18.76
N ASP A 319 19.54 -12.07 -17.58
CA ASP A 319 20.20 -11.76 -16.30
C ASP A 319 21.70 -12.02 -16.38
N THR A 320 22.07 -13.18 -16.92
CA THR A 320 23.48 -13.56 -17.10
C THR A 320 24.19 -12.61 -18.05
N LYS A 321 23.58 -12.28 -19.21
CA LYS A 321 24.15 -11.35 -20.19
C LYS A 321 24.39 -9.97 -19.59
N LEU A 322 23.39 -9.40 -18.88
CA LEU A 322 23.51 -8.08 -18.25
C LEU A 322 24.61 -8.03 -17.17
N LYS A 323 24.90 -9.14 -16.48
CA LYS A 323 25.95 -9.20 -15.44
C LYS A 323 27.35 -9.50 -15.95
N SER A 324 27.47 -10.19 -17.08
CA SER A 324 28.74 -10.82 -17.49
C SER A 324 29.31 -10.32 -18.81
N THR A 325 28.54 -9.56 -19.60
CA THR A 325 28.98 -9.12 -20.93
C THR A 325 29.07 -7.60 -21.01
N SER A 326 30.01 -7.11 -21.82
CA SER A 326 30.11 -5.68 -22.17
C SER A 326 29.13 -5.29 -23.30
N GLU A 327 28.11 -6.10 -23.54
CA GLU A 327 27.11 -5.83 -24.57
C GLU A 327 26.23 -4.65 -24.14
N ASP A 328 25.82 -3.82 -25.08
CA ASP A 328 24.92 -2.71 -24.79
C ASP A 328 23.60 -3.22 -24.18
N HIS A 329 23.29 -2.76 -22.98
CA HIS A 329 22.13 -3.22 -22.22
C HIS A 329 20.83 -3.03 -23.00
N ARG A 330 20.69 -1.94 -23.75
CA ARG A 330 19.51 -1.68 -24.57
C ARG A 330 19.34 -2.76 -25.63
N THR A 331 20.41 -3.12 -26.33
CA THR A 331 20.42 -4.21 -27.30
C THR A 331 20.02 -5.56 -26.67
N VAL A 332 20.48 -5.85 -25.45
CA VAL A 332 20.10 -7.08 -24.72
C VAL A 332 18.59 -7.12 -24.48
N PHE A 333 17.99 -6.02 -24.03
CA PHE A 333 16.54 -5.95 -23.81
C PHE A 333 15.75 -6.00 -25.11
N GLU A 334 16.20 -5.33 -26.18
CA GLU A 334 15.51 -5.36 -27.46
C GLU A 334 15.43 -6.79 -28.02
N LYS A 335 16.54 -7.55 -27.93
CA LYS A 335 16.58 -8.98 -28.28
C LYS A 335 15.65 -9.80 -27.38
N LEU A 336 15.73 -9.61 -26.07
CA LEU A 336 14.88 -10.31 -25.10
C LEU A 336 13.38 -10.12 -25.41
N MET A 337 12.94 -8.90 -25.72
CA MET A 337 11.52 -8.65 -26.03
C MET A 337 11.05 -9.38 -27.29
N ILE A 338 11.93 -9.52 -28.30
CA ILE A 338 11.64 -10.29 -29.51
C ILE A 338 11.58 -11.79 -29.19
N GLU A 339 12.55 -12.30 -28.44
CA GLU A 339 12.62 -13.72 -28.04
C GLU A 339 11.41 -14.13 -27.19
N LEU A 340 10.99 -13.28 -26.25
CA LEU A 340 9.77 -13.48 -25.45
C LEU A 340 8.51 -13.52 -26.32
N ALA A 341 8.44 -12.66 -27.35
CA ALA A 341 7.32 -12.68 -28.30
C ALA A 341 7.30 -13.96 -29.16
N LEU A 342 8.46 -14.49 -29.52
CA LEU A 342 8.58 -15.74 -30.27
C LEU A 342 8.26 -16.97 -29.40
N ALA A 343 8.75 -17.00 -28.15
CA ALA A 343 8.47 -18.07 -27.19
C ALA A 343 6.97 -18.26 -26.96
N ARG A 344 6.20 -17.15 -26.95
CA ARG A 344 4.74 -17.19 -26.88
C ARG A 344 4.09 -17.93 -28.07
N ARG A 345 4.65 -17.77 -29.28
CA ARG A 345 4.07 -18.36 -30.52
C ARG A 345 4.26 -19.87 -30.59
N GLN A 346 5.08 -20.46 -29.72
CA GLN A 346 5.15 -21.91 -29.57
C GLN A 346 3.82 -22.40 -28.97
N LYS A 347 2.89 -22.76 -29.87
CA LYS A 347 1.72 -23.55 -29.51
C LYS A 347 2.20 -24.92 -29.05
N ALA A 348 1.54 -25.43 -28.00
CA ALA A 348 1.69 -26.80 -27.55
C ALA A 348 1.37 -27.79 -28.68
#